data_AF-A0A1V5XH98-F1
#
_entry.id   AF-A0A1V5XH98-F1
#
_cell.length_a   1.000
_cell.length_b   1.000
_cell.length_c   1.000
_cell.angle_alpha   90.00
_cell.angle_beta   90.00
_cell.angle_gamma   90.00
#
_symmetry.space_group_name_H-M   'P 1'
#
loop_
_entity.id
_entity.type
_entity.pdbx_description
1 polymer ?
#
loop_
_entity_poly.entity_id
_entity_poly.type
_entity_poly.pdbx_seq_one_letter_code
_entity_poly.pdbx_strand_id
1 'polypeptide(L)'
;MARRMVTQFGMSERLGNITLGRREGLVFLGRDISEERNYSEETARLIDEEVRKIIDEAYLRAKSLLEQNVEKLKTLSSALLEKEVLDGEVVKSLLGIQKKDLV
;
A
#
# COMPACT_ATOMS: atom_id res chain seq x y z
N MET A 1 -3.24 1.26 4.89
CA MET A 1 -4.06 1.08 3.66
C MET A 1 -4.67 -0.31 3.60
N ALA A 2 -3.89 -1.39 3.77
CA ALA A 2 -4.34 -2.78 3.76
C ALA A 2 -5.61 -3.08 4.60
N ARG A 3 -5.71 -2.59 5.84
CA ARG A 3 -6.94 -2.76 6.65
C ARG A 3 -8.21 -2.25 5.96
N ARG A 4 -8.16 -1.08 5.31
CA ARG A 4 -9.31 -0.55 4.55
C ARG A 4 -9.61 -1.35 3.29
N MET A 5 -8.59 -1.94 2.65
CA MET A 5 -8.80 -2.83 1.50
C MET A 5 -9.63 -4.05 1.91
N VAL A 6 -9.30 -4.65 3.04
CA VAL A 6 -10.02 -5.81 3.59
C VAL A 6 -11.39 -5.42 4.14
N THR A 7 -11.48 -4.38 4.96
CA THR A 7 -12.73 -4.07 5.69
C THR A 7 -13.69 -3.15 4.94
N GLN A 8 -13.21 -2.21 4.13
CA GLN A 8 -14.07 -1.22 3.47
C GLN A 8 -14.32 -1.54 2.00
N PHE A 9 -13.28 -2.01 1.30
CA PHE A 9 -13.36 -2.27 -0.14
C PHE A 9 -13.71 -3.71 -0.48
N GLY A 10 -13.80 -4.61 0.50
CA GLY A 10 -14.13 -6.01 0.28
C GLY A 10 -13.09 -6.75 -0.57
N MET A 11 -11.82 -6.33 -0.51
CA MET A 11 -10.70 -6.89 -1.27
C MET A 11 -10.05 -8.08 -0.55
N SER A 12 -10.86 -8.96 0.04
CA SER A 12 -10.41 -10.24 0.61
C SER A 12 -11.26 -11.37 0.08
N GLU A 13 -10.62 -12.41 -0.46
CA GLU A 13 -11.31 -13.61 -0.96
C GLU A 13 -11.96 -14.42 0.17
N ARG A 14 -11.40 -14.35 1.39
CA ARG A 14 -11.89 -15.10 2.56
C ARG A 14 -13.11 -14.44 3.23
N LEU A 15 -13.13 -13.11 3.27
CA LEU A 15 -14.23 -12.35 3.89
C LEU A 15 -15.31 -11.95 2.87
N GLY A 16 -15.04 -12.13 1.59
CA GLY A 16 -15.92 -11.74 0.50
C GLY A 16 -15.98 -10.22 0.31
N ASN A 17 -16.89 -9.79 -0.55
CA ASN A 17 -17.14 -8.40 -0.91
C ASN A 17 -18.04 -7.68 0.12
N ILE A 18 -17.78 -7.88 1.41
CA ILE A 18 -18.59 -7.33 2.50
C ILE A 18 -17.85 -6.18 3.16
N THR A 19 -18.55 -5.07 3.38
CA THR A 19 -18.03 -3.94 4.16
C THR A 19 -18.21 -4.21 5.66
N LEU A 20 -17.10 -4.32 6.39
CA LEU A 20 -17.02 -4.53 7.83
C LEU A 20 -16.62 -3.22 8.53
N GLY A 21 -17.37 -2.84 9.57
CA GLY A 21 -17.16 -1.56 10.26
C GLY A 21 -17.74 -0.40 9.44
N ARG A 22 -19.05 -0.22 9.51
CA ARG A 22 -19.74 0.94 8.93
C ARG A 22 -19.29 2.19 9.71
N ARG A 23 -18.69 3.17 9.02
CA ARG A 23 -18.57 4.53 9.57
C ARG A 23 -19.93 5.21 9.51
N GLU A 24 -20.88 4.77 10.33
CA GLU A 24 -22.10 5.55 10.58
C GLU A 24 -21.79 6.54 11.71
N GLY A 25 -21.13 7.64 11.34
CA GLY A 25 -20.90 8.76 12.25
C GLY A 25 -21.25 10.05 11.54
N LEU A 26 -22.45 10.57 11.78
CA LEU A 26 -22.76 11.97 11.49
C LEU A 26 -21.76 12.81 12.29
N VAL A 27 -20.87 13.52 11.59
CA VAL A 27 -19.73 14.29 12.12
C VAL A 27 -20.16 15.51 12.95
N PHE A 28 -21.42 15.59 13.42
CA PHE A 28 -22.02 16.86 13.83
C PHE A 28 -22.15 17.13 15.33
N LEU A 29 -21.93 16.18 16.24
CA LEU A 29 -21.90 16.50 17.67
C LEU A 29 -20.79 15.71 18.37
N GLY A 30 -19.70 16.40 18.70
CA GLY A 30 -18.49 15.89 19.35
C GLY A 30 -18.73 15.09 20.64
N ARG A 31 -19.17 13.84 20.50
CA ARG A 31 -19.22 12.84 21.56
C ARG A 31 -18.90 11.48 20.95
N ASP A 32 -17.77 10.93 21.40
CA ASP A 32 -17.35 9.54 21.29
C ASP A 32 -17.56 8.87 19.92
N ILE A 33 -16.52 8.97 19.07
CA ILE A 33 -16.32 8.10 17.92
C ILE A 33 -15.93 6.71 18.47
N SER A 34 -16.87 6.01 19.08
CA SER A 34 -16.69 4.59 19.34
C SER A 34 -16.89 3.88 18.01
N GLU A 35 -15.81 3.41 17.38
CA GLU A 35 -15.90 2.48 16.27
C GLU A 35 -16.65 1.23 16.76
N GLU A 36 -17.96 1.14 16.48
CA GLU A 36 -18.71 -0.09 16.70
C GLU A 36 -18.14 -1.17 15.77
N ARG A 37 -17.33 -2.06 16.37
CA ARG A 37 -16.87 -3.29 15.75
C ARG A 37 -18.09 -4.19 15.54
N ASN A 38 -18.73 -4.03 14.38
CA ASN A 38 -19.90 -4.81 13.97
C ASN A 38 -19.52 -6.24 13.52
N TYR A 39 -18.55 -6.88 14.15
CA TYR A 39 -18.05 -8.20 13.76
C TYR A 39 -17.45 -8.96 14.95
N SER A 40 -17.51 -10.28 14.91
CA SER A 40 -17.04 -11.16 15.99
C SER A 40 -15.51 -11.12 16.12
N GLU A 41 -14.97 -11.61 17.25
CA GLU A 41 -13.51 -11.76 17.41
C GLU A 41 -12.90 -12.70 16.36
N GLU A 42 -13.64 -13.72 15.94
CA GLU A 42 -13.23 -14.63 14.86
C GLU A 42 -13.05 -13.86 13.54
N THR A 43 -14.01 -12.99 13.19
CA THR A 43 -13.88 -12.12 12.01
C THR A 43 -12.76 -11.10 12.17
N ALA A 44 -12.55 -10.55 13.37
CA ALA A 44 -11.45 -9.64 13.65
C ALA A 44 -10.09 -10.30 13.38
N ARG A 45 -9.92 -11.55 13.85
CA ARG A 45 -8.73 -12.34 13.60
C ARG A 45 -8.53 -12.61 12.10
N LEU A 46 -9.58 -12.95 11.38
CA LEU A 46 -9.51 -13.16 9.92
C LEU A 46 -9.08 -11.88 9.18
N ILE A 47 -9.59 -10.71 9.58
CA ILE A 47 -9.16 -9.42 9.02
C ILE A 47 -7.66 -9.23 9.23
N ASP A 48 -7.15 -9.48 10.43
CA ASP A 48 -5.74 -9.28 10.74
C ASP A 48 -4.83 -10.25 9.96
N GLU A 49 -5.27 -11.51 9.78
CA GLU A 49 -4.59 -12.49 8.91
C GLU A 49 -4.50 -12.02 7.46
N GLU A 50 -5.60 -11.52 6.89
CA GLU A 50 -5.66 -11.05 5.50
C GLU A 50 -4.84 -9.76 5.31
N VAL A 51 -4.88 -8.85 6.28
CA VAL A 51 -4.06 -7.63 6.27
C VAL A 51 -2.58 -7.98 6.27
N ARG A 52 -2.15 -8.95 7.10
CA ARG A 52 -0.77 -9.40 7.13
C ARG A 52 -0.36 -9.98 5.78
N LYS A 53 -1.19 -10.85 5.19
CA LYS A 53 -0.94 -11.45 3.87
C LYS A 53 -0.70 -10.39 2.79
N ILE A 54 -1.56 -9.36 2.71
CA ILE A 54 -1.42 -8.25 1.75
C ILE A 54 -0.09 -7.50 1.95
N ILE A 55 0.29 -7.24 3.20
CA ILE A 55 1.54 -6.53 3.52
C ILE A 55 2.75 -7.37 3.12
N ASP A 56 2.74 -8.66 3.47
CA ASP A 56 3.85 -9.57 3.17
C ASP A 56 4.03 -9.75 1.66
N GLU A 57 2.94 -9.92 0.91
CA GLU A 57 2.98 -10.00 -0.55
C GLU A 57 3.50 -8.70 -1.19
N ALA A 58 3.03 -7.54 -0.72
CA ALA A 58 3.50 -6.25 -1.22
C ALA A 58 4.99 -6.03 -0.91
N TYR A 59 5.43 -6.42 0.29
CA TYR A 59 6.83 -6.36 0.70
C TYR A 59 7.70 -7.28 -0.16
N LEU A 60 7.32 -8.54 -0.33
CA LEU A 60 8.06 -9.50 -1.17
C LEU A 60 8.13 -9.02 -2.62
N ARG A 61 7.04 -8.48 -3.17
CA ARG A 61 7.02 -7.90 -4.52
C ARG A 61 7.97 -6.71 -4.63
N ALA A 62 7.93 -5.79 -3.68
CA ALA A 62 8.81 -4.62 -3.67
C ALA A 62 10.29 -5.05 -3.54
N LYS A 63 10.59 -5.97 -2.63
CA LYS A 63 11.92 -6.52 -2.44
C LYS A 63 12.43 -7.20 -3.70
N SER A 64 11.64 -8.08 -4.31
CA SER A 64 12.02 -8.77 -5.55
C SER A 64 12.25 -7.79 -6.70
N LEU A 65 11.40 -6.76 -6.82
CA LEU A 65 11.57 -5.73 -7.85
C LEU A 65 12.85 -4.91 -7.66
N LEU A 66 13.20 -4.58 -6.41
CA LEU A 66 14.46 -3.93 -6.08
C LEU A 66 15.65 -4.85 -6.36
N GLU A 67 15.59 -6.12 -5.95
CA GLU A 67 16.63 -7.13 -6.19
C GLU A 67 16.90 -7.35 -7.69
N GLN A 68 15.84 -7.45 -8.50
CA GLN A 68 15.95 -7.56 -9.96
C GLN A 68 16.55 -6.31 -10.62
N ASN A 69 16.47 -5.14 -9.97
CA ASN A 69 16.95 -3.86 -10.49
C ASN A 69 18.09 -3.28 -9.63
N VAL A 70 18.86 -4.11 -8.92
CA VAL A 70 19.94 -3.65 -8.03
C VAL A 70 20.96 -2.76 -8.74
N GLU A 71 21.31 -3.07 -10.00
CA GLU A 71 22.27 -2.24 -10.74
C GLU A 71 21.74 -0.82 -11.02
N LYS A 72 20.45 -0.69 -11.31
CA LYS A 72 19.77 0.60 -11.43
C LYS A 72 19.74 1.35 -10.11
N LEU A 73 19.49 0.64 -9.01
CA LEU A 73 19.51 1.20 -7.66
C LEU A 73 20.91 1.73 -7.29
N LYS A 74 21.96 0.96 -7.58
CA LYS A 74 23.35 1.37 -7.38
C LYS A 74 23.69 2.62 -8.20
N THR A 75 23.27 2.65 -9.47
CA THR A 75 23.51 3.82 -10.35
C THR A 75 22.85 5.07 -9.77
N LEU A 76 21.60 4.95 -9.29
CA LEU A 76 20.93 6.06 -8.62
C LEU A 76 21.62 6.48 -7.33
N SER A 77 22.06 5.52 -6.49
CA SER A 77 22.75 5.86 -5.25
C SER A 77 24.06 6.58 -5.51
N SER A 78 24.83 6.16 -6.51
CA SER A 78 26.07 6.86 -6.90
C SER A 78 25.78 8.27 -7.40
N ALA A 79 24.75 8.43 -8.24
CA ALA A 79 24.33 9.74 -8.71
C ALA A 79 23.86 10.67 -7.57
N LEU A 80 23.21 10.13 -6.54
CA LEU A 80 22.80 10.90 -5.35
C LEU A 80 23.98 11.27 -4.44
N LEU A 81 25.04 10.45 -4.41
CA LEU A 81 26.27 10.80 -3.69
C LEU A 81 27.02 11.94 -4.38
N GLU A 82 26.99 12.00 -5.72
CA GLU A 82 27.59 13.11 -6.48
C GLU A 82 26.70 14.36 -6.50
N LYS A 83 25.38 14.19 -6.55
CA LYS A 83 24.38 15.26 -6.57
C LYS A 83 23.37 15.03 -5.45
N GLU A 84 23.43 15.86 -4.40
CA GLU A 84 22.55 15.76 -3.23
C GLU A 84 21.05 15.75 -3.58
N VAL A 85 20.68 16.32 -4.74
CA VAL A 85 19.31 16.31 -5.26
C VAL A 85 19.31 15.93 -6.73
N LEU A 86 18.46 14.97 -7.09
CA LEU A 86 18.17 14.59 -8.48
C LEU A 86 16.72 14.92 -8.83
N ASP A 87 16.52 15.57 -9.97
CA ASP A 87 15.18 15.80 -10.51
C ASP A 87 14.62 14.50 -11.11
N GLY A 88 13.29 14.36 -11.09
CA GLY A 88 12.59 13.19 -11.61
C GLY A 88 12.87 12.92 -13.10
N GLU A 89 13.09 13.95 -13.92
CA GLU A 89 13.47 13.76 -15.33
C GLU A 89 14.89 13.19 -15.45
N VAL A 90 15.83 13.64 -14.62
CA VAL A 90 17.21 13.11 -14.59
C VAL A 90 17.22 11.65 -14.15
N VAL A 91 16.42 11.29 -13.13
CA VAL A 91 16.24 9.90 -12.69
C VAL A 91 15.71 9.02 -13.82
N LYS A 92 14.69 9.47 -14.56
CA LYS A 92 14.13 8.71 -15.69
C LYS A 92 15.15 8.50 -16.80
N SER A 93 15.89 9.54 -17.18
CA SER A 93 16.95 9.44 -18.18
C SER A 93 18.06 8.49 -17.74
N LEU A 94 18.50 8.58 -16.48
CA LEU A 94 19.55 7.73 -15.90
C LEU A 94 19.13 6.26 -15.82
N LEU A 95 17.84 6.00 -15.58
CA LEU A 95 17.26 4.65 -15.53
C LEU A 95 16.83 4.11 -16.90
N GLY A 96 16.93 4.91 -17.97
CA GLY A 96 16.47 4.54 -19.31
C GLY A 96 14.94 4.36 -19.41
N ILE A 97 14.18 4.95 -18.49
CA ILE A 97 12.71 4.93 -18.51
C ILE A 97 12.26 6.00 -19.49
N GLN A 98 12.20 5.65 -20.79
CA GLN A 98 11.57 6.53 -21.78
C GLN A 98 10.07 6.53 -21.55
N LYS A 99 9.43 7.70 -21.72
CA LYS A 99 7.97 7.84 -21.82
C LYS A 99 7.50 6.92 -22.94
N LYS A 100 7.03 5.72 -22.59
CA LYS A 100 6.22 4.93 -23.49
C LYS A 100 4.81 5.52 -23.39
N ASP A 101 4.53 6.43 -24.31
CA ASP A 101 3.23 6.75 -24.87
C ASP A 101 2.04 6.70 -23.89
N LEU A 102 1.81 7.83 -23.23
CA LEU A 102 0.45 8.25 -22.93
C LEU A 102 -0.16 8.74 -24.26
N VAL A 103 -0.73 7.81 -25.01
CA VAL A 103 -1.76 8.08 -26.05
C VAL A 103 -3.09 7.62 -25.49
#